data_AF-A0A660PEQ0-F1
#
_entry.id   AF-A0A660PEQ0-F1
#
_cell.length_a   1.000
_cell.length_b   1.000
_cell.length_c   1.000
_cell.angle_alpha   90.00
_cell.angle_beta   90.00
_cell.angle_gamma   90.00
#
_symmetry.space_group_name_H-M   'P 1'
#
loop_
_entity.id
_entity.type
_entity.pdbx_description
1 polymer ?
#
loop_
_entity_poly.entity_id
_entity_poly.type
_entity_poly.pdbx_seq_one_letter_code
_entity_poly.pdbx_strand_id
1 'polypeptide(L)'
;KLKGNLLHIPIWVNKDKELTKDTNQRTRSFLFTMLASSIALIFKINKIKFYENGIVSTNLPISEQLVGARASRSTHPKSLFNFSKLLSRILNKEFAVTNPFYWKTKSDVIELFKKHKFTNLIKYANSCSHVRTTDKTYTHCGVCSQCVERRIATLYHNIGENDPEEMYKTQLFTDTIKKPEDKVMVESYIKHAQLLENIDSFEFFQRFGEVNRIVSNLNMKSSIAAEKILKLHRRHGSQAIKVIETQIKKNADIIARKEVKQNSLLQMILNQSGKNNKNHPLSHQFPIPEDTQWNDIFIEIFSKDSAKIKVNGKVLTFTAIDMGFRDRRKGDLPNKQWDLLVSFAESDGVLNWNSPNPKRAAQKDIQTLKRILCTFFQLTEPPIHRYNPQTGYVTKFKLKDSRYGKS
;
A
#
# COMPACT_ATOMS: atom_id res chain seq x y z
N LYS A 1 -16.33 -30.45 -28.92
CA LYS A 1 -15.12 -29.73 -28.44
C LYS A 1 -15.07 -28.37 -29.14
N LEU A 2 -15.37 -27.27 -28.47
CA LEU A 2 -15.22 -25.91 -29.01
C LEU A 2 -13.72 -25.56 -29.06
N LYS A 3 -13.01 -25.97 -30.11
CA LYS A 3 -11.66 -25.47 -30.39
C LYS A 3 -11.80 -24.24 -31.30
N GLY A 4 -11.55 -23.05 -30.77
CA GLY A 4 -11.39 -21.82 -31.57
C GLY A 4 -12.46 -20.74 -31.38
N ASN A 5 -13.66 -21.07 -30.90
CA ASN A 5 -14.74 -20.09 -30.75
C ASN A 5 -14.83 -19.59 -29.31
N LEU A 6 -14.64 -18.28 -29.12
CA LEU A 6 -14.89 -17.60 -27.85
C LEU A 6 -16.41 -17.48 -27.66
N LEU A 7 -16.98 -18.31 -26.78
CA LEU A 7 -18.40 -18.25 -26.45
C LEU A 7 -18.62 -17.18 -25.37
N HIS A 8 -19.32 -16.11 -25.74
CA HIS A 8 -19.76 -15.09 -24.78
C HIS A 8 -21.08 -15.53 -24.14
N ILE A 9 -21.09 -15.69 -22.82
CA ILE A 9 -22.28 -16.04 -22.05
C ILE A 9 -22.63 -14.84 -21.14
N PRO A 10 -23.62 -14.02 -21.51
CA PRO A 10 -24.04 -12.91 -20.66
C PRO A 10 -24.84 -13.44 -19.47
N ILE A 11 -24.60 -12.88 -18.28
CA ILE A 11 -25.31 -13.23 -17.05
C ILE A 11 -25.79 -11.93 -16.40
N TRP A 12 -27.09 -11.84 -16.13
CA TRP A 12 -27.67 -10.75 -15.37
C TRP A 12 -27.97 -11.22 -13.94
N VAL A 13 -27.47 -10.47 -12.96
CA VAL A 13 -27.74 -10.73 -11.54
C VAL A 13 -28.21 -9.44 -10.89
N ASN A 14 -29.42 -9.46 -10.36
CA ASN A 14 -30.00 -8.36 -9.62
C ASN A 14 -30.25 -8.81 -8.18
N LYS A 15 -30.01 -7.91 -7.22
CA LYS A 15 -30.49 -8.12 -5.86
C LYS A 15 -32.01 -7.94 -5.85
N ASP A 16 -32.69 -8.76 -5.06
CA ASP A 16 -34.09 -8.52 -4.75
C ASP A 16 -34.26 -7.14 -4.08
N LYS A 17 -35.40 -6.48 -4.31
CA LYS A 17 -35.70 -5.14 -3.79
C LYS A 17 -35.55 -5.08 -2.27
N GLU A 18 -35.98 -6.11 -1.54
CA GLU A 18 -35.89 -6.18 -0.09
C GLU A 18 -34.43 -6.30 0.43
N LEU A 19 -33.54 -6.87 -0.39
CA LEU A 19 -32.12 -7.06 -0.07
C LEU A 19 -31.25 -5.84 -0.47
N THR A 20 -31.85 -4.78 -1.00
CA THR A 20 -31.13 -3.59 -1.49
C THR A 20 -30.66 -2.65 -0.37
N LYS A 21 -31.04 -2.91 0.90
CA LYS A 21 -30.60 -2.11 2.06
C LYS A 21 -29.08 -2.13 2.25
N ASP A 22 -28.42 -3.22 1.87
CA ASP A 22 -26.97 -3.35 1.92
C ASP A 22 -26.34 -3.06 0.55
N THR A 23 -25.69 -1.90 0.43
CA THR A 23 -25.04 -1.45 -0.80
C THR A 23 -23.62 -1.99 -0.99
N ASN A 24 -23.11 -2.77 -0.02
CA ASN A 24 -21.74 -3.27 -0.11
C ASN A 24 -21.57 -4.28 -1.26
N GLN A 25 -20.37 -4.26 -1.84
CA GLN A 25 -19.98 -5.11 -2.97
C GLN A 25 -18.94 -6.15 -2.56
N ARG A 26 -18.85 -6.49 -1.26
CA ARG A 26 -17.76 -7.31 -0.69
C ARG A 26 -17.77 -8.74 -1.21
N THR A 27 -18.94 -9.28 -1.53
CA THR A 27 -19.12 -10.65 -2.04
C THR A 27 -19.16 -10.76 -3.56
N ARG A 28 -19.00 -9.64 -4.29
CA ARG A 28 -19.16 -9.61 -5.76
C ARG A 28 -18.24 -10.59 -6.49
N SER A 29 -16.98 -10.69 -6.07
CA SER A 29 -16.03 -11.63 -6.68
C SER A 29 -16.34 -13.09 -6.37
N PHE A 30 -16.90 -13.36 -5.19
CA PHE A 30 -17.37 -14.71 -4.86
C PHE A 30 -18.53 -15.10 -5.78
N LEU A 31 -19.54 -14.24 -5.90
CA LEU A 31 -20.67 -14.43 -6.80
C LEU A 31 -20.21 -14.71 -8.24
N PHE A 32 -19.35 -13.87 -8.81
CA PHE A 32 -18.85 -14.06 -10.18
C PHE A 32 -18.04 -15.35 -10.34
N THR A 33 -17.25 -15.73 -9.34
CA THR A 33 -16.50 -16.99 -9.36
C THR A 33 -17.45 -18.19 -9.34
N MET A 34 -18.51 -18.15 -8.53
CA MET A 34 -19.49 -19.24 -8.47
C MET A 34 -20.25 -19.38 -9.80
N LEU A 35 -20.72 -18.28 -10.38
CA LEU A 35 -21.38 -18.29 -11.70
C LEU A 35 -20.47 -18.84 -12.80
N ALA A 36 -19.22 -18.36 -12.85
CA ALA A 36 -18.23 -18.85 -13.79
C ALA A 36 -17.93 -20.35 -13.57
N SER A 37 -17.95 -20.82 -12.31
CA SER A 37 -17.76 -22.23 -11.99
C SER A 37 -18.92 -23.10 -12.45
N SER A 38 -20.17 -22.66 -12.28
CA SER A 38 -21.35 -23.39 -12.78
C SER A 38 -21.29 -23.56 -14.30
N ILE A 39 -20.92 -22.51 -15.03
CA ILE A 39 -20.71 -22.59 -16.48
C ILE A 39 -19.55 -23.53 -16.81
N ALA A 40 -18.41 -23.39 -16.14
CA ALA A 40 -17.25 -24.24 -16.39
C ALA A 40 -17.62 -25.73 -16.21
N LEU A 41 -18.44 -26.08 -15.22
CA LEU A 41 -18.92 -27.43 -14.98
C LEU A 41 -19.76 -27.99 -16.14
N ILE A 42 -20.70 -27.20 -16.68
CA ILE A 42 -21.52 -27.59 -17.84
C ILE A 42 -20.62 -27.94 -19.04
N PHE A 43 -19.56 -27.16 -19.25
CA PHE A 43 -18.60 -27.39 -20.34
C PHE A 43 -17.48 -28.37 -19.98
N LYS A 44 -17.54 -29.04 -18.82
CA LYS A 44 -16.50 -29.96 -18.31
C LYS A 44 -15.11 -29.31 -18.23
N ILE A 45 -15.07 -28.02 -17.96
CA ILE A 45 -13.87 -27.22 -17.69
C ILE A 45 -13.63 -27.19 -16.18
N ASN A 46 -12.39 -27.41 -15.77
CA ASN A 46 -11.97 -27.39 -14.36
C ASN A 46 -11.08 -26.17 -14.01
N LYS A 47 -11.12 -25.12 -14.84
CA LYS A 47 -10.29 -23.92 -14.66
C LYS A 47 -11.02 -22.64 -15.03
N ILE A 48 -10.95 -21.65 -14.15
CA ILE A 48 -11.40 -20.27 -14.37
C ILE A 48 -10.19 -19.34 -14.38
N LYS A 49 -10.25 -18.31 -15.22
CA LYS A 49 -9.21 -17.27 -15.32
C LYS A 49 -9.81 -15.90 -15.07
N PHE A 50 -9.24 -15.18 -14.13
CA PHE A 50 -9.37 -13.73 -14.00
C PHE A 50 -8.24 -13.06 -14.79
N TYR A 51 -8.47 -11.85 -15.27
CA TYR A 51 -7.46 -11.08 -16.02
C TYR A 51 -7.32 -9.69 -15.39
N GLU A 52 -6.66 -9.64 -14.23
CA GLU A 52 -6.30 -8.38 -13.57
C GLU A 52 -4.79 -8.29 -13.41
N ASN A 53 -4.24 -7.10 -13.53
CA ASN A 53 -2.82 -6.87 -13.38
C ASN A 53 -2.37 -7.07 -11.93
N GLY A 54 -1.07 -7.29 -11.76
CA GLY A 54 -0.47 -7.61 -10.46
C GLY A 54 -0.50 -6.48 -9.44
N ILE A 55 -0.44 -5.22 -9.87
CA ILE A 55 -0.46 -4.06 -8.98
C ILE A 55 -1.82 -3.96 -8.30
N VAL A 56 -2.90 -3.98 -9.10
CA VAL A 56 -4.28 -3.97 -8.59
C VAL A 56 -4.64 -5.26 -7.85
N SER A 57 -4.14 -6.43 -8.29
CA SER A 57 -4.43 -7.70 -7.61
C SER A 57 -3.73 -7.82 -6.26
N THR A 58 -2.51 -7.32 -6.13
CA THR A 58 -1.76 -7.27 -4.86
C THR A 58 -2.37 -6.22 -3.94
N ASN A 59 -2.80 -5.08 -4.51
CA ASN A 59 -3.51 -3.99 -3.85
C ASN A 59 -2.77 -3.49 -2.60
N LEU A 60 -1.46 -3.23 -2.74
CA LEU A 60 -0.67 -2.62 -1.67
C LEU A 60 -1.18 -1.20 -1.40
N PRO A 61 -1.16 -0.75 -0.14
CA PRO A 61 -1.68 0.56 0.21
C PRO A 61 -0.88 1.68 -0.47
N ILE A 62 -1.55 2.45 -1.32
CA ILE A 62 -1.00 3.66 -1.96
C ILE A 62 -0.80 4.78 -0.91
N SER A 63 -1.61 4.76 0.15
CA SER A 63 -1.52 5.62 1.33
C SER A 63 -1.93 4.83 2.58
N GLU A 64 -1.33 5.11 3.72
CA GLU A 64 -1.67 4.48 5.01
C GLU A 64 -3.14 4.68 5.40
N GLN A 65 -3.77 5.76 4.93
CA GLN A 65 -5.19 6.04 5.13
C GLN A 65 -6.13 5.06 4.39
N LEU A 66 -5.59 4.24 3.48
CA LEU A 66 -6.33 3.25 2.69
C LEU A 66 -6.22 1.82 3.24
N VAL A 67 -5.52 1.62 4.36
CA VAL A 67 -5.36 0.30 4.99
C VAL A 67 -6.70 -0.16 5.59
N GLY A 68 -7.18 -1.35 5.19
CA GLY A 68 -8.33 -2.01 5.80
C GLY A 68 -9.41 -2.50 4.82
N ALA A 69 -10.66 -2.58 5.28
CA ALA A 69 -11.81 -3.14 4.55
C ALA A 69 -12.25 -2.37 3.29
N ARG A 70 -11.57 -1.26 2.95
CA ARG A 70 -11.82 -0.42 1.78
C ARG A 70 -11.06 -0.87 0.53
N ALA A 71 -10.02 -1.70 0.68
CA ALA A 71 -9.26 -2.27 -0.43
C ALA A 71 -9.93 -3.56 -0.95
N SER A 72 -10.48 -3.54 -2.17
CA SER A 72 -11.10 -4.74 -2.76
C SER A 72 -10.06 -5.82 -3.04
N ARG A 73 -10.28 -7.04 -2.52
CA ARG A 73 -9.41 -8.21 -2.73
C ARG A 73 -9.98 -9.19 -3.75
N SER A 74 -10.55 -8.62 -4.83
CA SER A 74 -11.32 -9.35 -5.84
C SER A 74 -10.53 -10.42 -6.58
N THR A 75 -9.29 -10.09 -6.97
CA THR A 75 -8.37 -10.97 -7.69
C THR A 75 -7.10 -11.25 -6.88
N HIS A 76 -7.14 -10.98 -5.58
CA HIS A 76 -6.00 -11.17 -4.69
C HIS A 76 -5.59 -12.66 -4.65
N PRO A 77 -4.28 -13.00 -4.66
CA PRO A 77 -3.84 -14.40 -4.74
C PRO A 77 -4.45 -15.32 -3.68
N LYS A 78 -4.52 -14.85 -2.43
CA LYS A 78 -5.22 -15.57 -1.34
C LYS A 78 -6.70 -15.85 -1.63
N SER A 79 -7.42 -14.90 -2.24
CA SER A 79 -8.83 -15.08 -2.61
C SER A 79 -8.98 -16.16 -3.68
N LEU A 80 -8.17 -16.10 -4.74
CA LEU A 80 -8.21 -17.07 -5.84
C LEU A 80 -7.78 -18.48 -5.38
N PHE A 81 -6.78 -18.56 -4.51
CA PHE A 81 -6.38 -19.81 -3.86
C PHE A 81 -7.54 -20.41 -3.04
N ASN A 82 -8.19 -19.59 -2.21
CA ASN A 82 -9.33 -20.04 -1.41
C ASN A 82 -10.52 -20.49 -2.28
N PHE A 83 -10.79 -19.80 -3.40
CA PHE A 83 -11.82 -20.25 -4.35
C PHE A 83 -11.47 -21.58 -4.99
N SER A 84 -10.21 -21.78 -5.41
CA SER A 84 -9.74 -23.04 -5.95
C SER A 84 -9.93 -24.18 -4.94
N LYS A 85 -9.53 -23.95 -3.68
CA LYS A 85 -9.69 -24.91 -2.58
C LYS A 85 -11.15 -25.24 -2.30
N LEU A 86 -12.02 -24.23 -2.25
CA LEU A 86 -13.45 -24.39 -2.01
C LEU A 86 -14.10 -25.21 -3.12
N LEU A 87 -13.91 -24.80 -4.38
CA LEU A 87 -14.50 -25.48 -5.53
C LEU A 87 -13.98 -26.91 -5.64
N SER A 88 -12.69 -27.13 -5.40
CA SER A 88 -12.13 -28.49 -5.47
C SER A 88 -12.77 -29.43 -4.44
N ARG A 89 -13.05 -28.93 -3.24
CA ARG A 89 -13.75 -29.68 -2.18
C ARG A 89 -15.21 -29.96 -2.52
N ILE A 90 -15.96 -28.96 -2.95
CA ILE A 90 -17.39 -29.10 -3.28
C ILE A 90 -17.57 -30.08 -4.44
N LEU A 91 -16.68 -30.03 -5.43
CA LEU A 91 -16.81 -30.81 -6.67
C LEU A 91 -16.10 -32.17 -6.60
N ASN A 92 -15.45 -32.47 -5.48
CA ASN A 92 -14.59 -33.64 -5.28
C ASN A 92 -13.64 -33.90 -6.46
N LYS A 93 -13.03 -32.83 -7.01
CA LYS A 93 -12.11 -32.87 -8.14
C LYS A 93 -11.20 -31.65 -8.13
N GLU A 94 -10.02 -31.74 -8.73
CA GLU A 94 -9.15 -30.57 -8.86
C GLU A 94 -9.82 -29.47 -9.69
N PHE A 95 -9.91 -28.26 -9.14
CA PHE A 95 -10.45 -27.08 -9.80
C PHE A 95 -9.57 -25.85 -9.55
N ALA A 96 -9.14 -25.17 -10.61
CA ALA A 96 -8.20 -24.06 -10.54
C ALA A 96 -8.86 -22.71 -10.84
N VAL A 97 -8.69 -21.73 -9.95
CA VAL A 97 -9.03 -20.32 -10.19
C VAL A 97 -7.72 -19.53 -10.24
N THR A 98 -7.41 -18.97 -11.40
CA THR A 98 -6.09 -18.39 -11.69
C THR A 98 -6.16 -16.98 -12.24
N ASN A 99 -5.08 -16.22 -12.13
CA ASN A 99 -4.93 -14.91 -12.77
C ASN A 99 -3.64 -14.86 -13.60
N PRO A 100 -3.70 -15.06 -14.93
CA PRO A 100 -2.52 -15.04 -15.79
C PRO A 100 -1.79 -13.70 -15.84
N PHE A 101 -2.46 -12.59 -15.49
CA PHE A 101 -1.89 -11.25 -15.51
C PHE A 101 -1.31 -10.81 -14.16
N TYR A 102 -1.29 -11.69 -13.16
CA TYR A 102 -0.76 -11.36 -11.83
C TYR A 102 0.70 -10.87 -11.84
N TRP A 103 1.53 -11.34 -12.78
CA TRP A 103 2.94 -10.93 -12.88
C TRP A 103 3.17 -9.78 -13.87
N LYS A 104 2.11 -9.10 -14.29
CA LYS A 104 2.12 -8.03 -15.28
C LYS A 104 1.64 -6.73 -14.65
N THR A 105 2.30 -5.62 -14.97
CA THR A 105 1.72 -4.29 -14.78
C THR A 105 0.67 -4.01 -15.85
N LYS A 106 -0.11 -2.94 -15.73
CA LYS A 106 -1.00 -2.51 -16.82
C LYS A 106 -0.22 -2.22 -18.11
N SER A 107 0.96 -1.61 -18.02
CA SER A 107 1.84 -1.40 -19.19
C SER A 107 2.28 -2.72 -19.81
N ASP A 108 2.62 -3.74 -19.02
CA ASP A 108 2.97 -5.07 -19.54
C ASP A 108 1.78 -5.75 -20.25
N VAL A 109 0.53 -5.42 -19.85
CA VAL A 109 -0.69 -5.87 -20.56
C VAL A 109 -0.85 -5.13 -21.87
N ILE A 110 -0.64 -3.81 -21.90
CA ILE A 110 -0.67 -3.01 -23.12
C ILE A 110 0.39 -3.48 -24.12
N GLU A 111 1.58 -3.87 -23.65
CA GLU A 111 2.62 -4.46 -24.49
C GLU A 111 2.14 -5.72 -25.22
N LEU A 112 1.32 -6.57 -24.58
CA LEU A 112 0.74 -7.73 -25.23
C LEU A 112 -0.20 -7.33 -26.37
N PHE A 113 -1.01 -6.29 -26.18
CA PHE A 113 -1.89 -5.79 -27.23
C PHE A 113 -1.07 -5.27 -28.42
N LYS A 114 0.03 -4.57 -28.16
CA LYS A 114 0.98 -4.14 -29.19
C LYS A 114 1.60 -5.33 -29.92
N LYS A 115 2.14 -6.30 -29.18
CA LYS A 115 2.76 -7.52 -29.73
C LYS A 115 1.81 -8.29 -30.64
N HIS A 116 0.52 -8.33 -30.29
CA HIS A 116 -0.50 -9.05 -31.04
C HIS A 116 -1.32 -8.17 -31.99
N LYS A 117 -0.92 -6.90 -32.22
CA LYS A 117 -1.58 -5.96 -33.14
C LYS A 117 -3.07 -5.72 -32.82
N PHE A 118 -3.42 -5.69 -31.54
CA PHE A 118 -4.79 -5.46 -31.05
C PHE A 118 -4.97 -4.09 -30.37
N THR A 119 -4.04 -3.14 -30.54
CA THR A 119 -4.11 -1.83 -29.86
C THR A 119 -5.38 -1.05 -30.24
N ASN A 120 -5.90 -1.24 -31.46
CA ASN A 120 -7.17 -0.68 -31.91
C ASN A 120 -8.38 -1.08 -31.04
N LEU A 121 -8.28 -2.14 -30.22
CA LEU A 121 -9.34 -2.56 -29.30
C LEU A 121 -9.38 -1.74 -28.00
N ILE A 122 -8.31 -1.01 -27.66
CA ILE A 122 -8.19 -0.28 -26.39
C ILE A 122 -9.31 0.75 -26.22
N LYS A 123 -9.68 1.46 -27.29
CA LYS A 123 -10.79 2.43 -27.28
C LYS A 123 -12.15 1.83 -26.94
N TYR A 124 -12.34 0.52 -27.07
CA TYR A 124 -13.61 -0.14 -26.72
C TYR A 124 -13.67 -0.64 -25.28
N ALA A 125 -12.52 -0.69 -24.58
CA ALA A 125 -12.50 -1.06 -23.17
C ALA A 125 -12.88 0.13 -22.28
N ASN A 126 -13.47 -0.13 -21.12
CA ASN A 126 -13.71 0.87 -20.07
C ASN A 126 -13.02 0.44 -18.77
N SER A 127 -12.15 1.30 -18.23
CA SER A 127 -11.46 1.05 -16.95
C SER A 127 -11.97 1.94 -15.81
N CYS A 128 -12.81 2.94 -16.09
CA CYS A 128 -13.21 3.96 -15.12
C CYS A 128 -13.94 3.35 -13.92
N SER A 129 -13.51 3.69 -12.69
CA SER A 129 -14.19 3.29 -11.46
C SER A 129 -15.35 4.23 -11.07
N HIS A 130 -15.40 5.45 -11.62
CA HIS A 130 -16.49 6.39 -11.42
C HIS A 130 -17.63 6.18 -12.43
N VAL A 131 -18.12 4.93 -12.53
CA VAL A 131 -19.12 4.48 -13.51
C VAL A 131 -20.44 5.27 -13.49
N ARG A 132 -20.78 5.93 -12.38
CA ARG A 132 -21.98 6.78 -12.26
C ARG A 132 -21.78 8.20 -12.79
N THR A 133 -20.55 8.59 -13.12
CA THR A 133 -20.20 9.95 -13.59
C THR A 133 -19.74 9.97 -15.04
N THR A 134 -19.63 8.80 -15.66
CA THR A 134 -19.36 8.64 -17.10
C THR A 134 -20.67 8.75 -17.88
N ASP A 135 -20.62 9.38 -19.04
CA ASP A 135 -21.75 9.52 -19.95
C ASP A 135 -21.37 9.08 -21.37
N LYS A 136 -22.26 9.28 -22.35
CA LYS A 136 -21.99 8.90 -23.76
C LYS A 136 -20.87 9.76 -24.38
N THR A 137 -20.58 10.93 -23.80
CA THR A 137 -19.54 11.84 -24.27
C THR A 137 -18.19 11.47 -23.66
N TYR A 138 -18.14 11.24 -22.34
CA TYR A 138 -16.93 10.88 -21.60
C TYR A 138 -17.09 9.51 -20.94
N THR A 139 -16.42 8.51 -21.53
CA THR A 139 -16.38 7.15 -20.97
C THR A 139 -15.41 7.02 -19.80
N HIS A 140 -14.51 7.98 -19.60
CA HIS A 140 -13.50 8.00 -18.54
C HIS A 140 -13.46 9.35 -17.82
N CYS A 141 -13.32 9.33 -16.49
CA CYS A 141 -13.21 10.57 -15.71
C CYS A 141 -11.80 11.20 -15.77
N GLY A 142 -10.77 10.42 -16.13
CA GLY A 142 -9.38 10.87 -16.21
C GLY A 142 -8.62 10.95 -14.88
N VAL A 143 -9.33 10.92 -13.76
CA VAL A 143 -8.75 11.21 -12.44
C VAL A 143 -8.95 10.13 -11.39
N CYS A 144 -9.64 9.02 -11.68
CA CYS A 144 -9.69 7.88 -10.75
C CYS A 144 -8.46 6.97 -10.94
N SER A 145 -8.11 6.15 -9.93
CA SER A 145 -6.90 5.32 -9.96
C SER A 145 -6.78 4.44 -11.21
N GLN A 146 -7.90 3.90 -11.68
CA GLN A 146 -7.96 3.06 -12.87
C GLN A 146 -7.78 3.86 -14.17
N CYS A 147 -8.26 5.12 -14.22
CA CYS A 147 -8.01 6.01 -15.37
C CYS A 147 -6.53 6.45 -15.41
N VAL A 148 -5.95 6.76 -14.25
CA VAL A 148 -4.53 7.11 -14.12
C VAL A 148 -3.66 5.96 -14.61
N GLU A 149 -3.89 4.74 -14.09
CA GLU A 149 -3.11 3.56 -14.49
C GLU A 149 -3.26 3.27 -16.00
N ARG A 150 -4.47 3.39 -16.56
CA ARG A 150 -4.72 3.25 -18.00
C ARG A 150 -3.91 4.27 -18.82
N ARG A 151 -3.99 5.57 -18.48
CA ARG A 151 -3.27 6.63 -19.21
C ARG A 151 -1.76 6.47 -19.12
N ILE A 152 -1.24 6.14 -17.94
CA ILE A 152 0.19 5.85 -17.78
C ILE A 152 0.59 4.68 -18.68
N ALA A 153 -0.18 3.59 -18.69
CA ALA A 153 0.15 2.41 -19.48
C ALA A 153 0.14 2.65 -21.00
N THR A 154 -0.83 3.41 -21.52
CA THR A 154 -0.94 3.70 -22.95
C THR A 154 0.11 4.72 -23.41
N LEU A 155 0.38 5.74 -22.59
CA LEU A 155 1.43 6.72 -22.86
C LEU A 155 2.84 6.11 -22.78
N TYR A 156 3.10 5.19 -21.85
CA TYR A 156 4.40 4.51 -21.72
C TYR A 156 4.81 3.79 -23.02
N HIS A 157 3.85 3.22 -23.74
CA HIS A 157 4.09 2.49 -25.00
C HIS A 157 3.98 3.35 -26.26
N ASN A 158 3.77 4.66 -26.11
CA ASN A 158 3.54 5.63 -27.19
C ASN A 158 2.36 5.24 -28.10
N ILE A 159 1.27 4.73 -27.51
CA ILE A 159 0.05 4.36 -28.24
C ILE A 159 -1.17 5.20 -27.80
N GLY A 160 -0.93 6.43 -27.35
CA GLY A 160 -1.99 7.33 -26.87
C GLY A 160 -3.08 7.57 -27.92
N GLU A 161 -2.76 7.48 -29.21
CA GLU A 161 -3.74 7.55 -30.32
C GLU A 161 -4.79 6.42 -30.29
N ASN A 162 -4.44 5.25 -29.73
CA ASN A 162 -5.37 4.13 -29.57
C ASN A 162 -6.20 4.25 -28.28
N ASP A 163 -5.94 5.28 -27.48
CA ASP A 163 -6.62 5.64 -26.24
C ASP A 163 -7.02 7.14 -26.28
N PRO A 164 -7.99 7.52 -27.13
CA PRO A 164 -8.24 8.91 -27.51
C PRO A 164 -8.48 9.84 -26.33
N GLU A 165 -7.90 11.03 -26.37
CA GLU A 165 -7.94 12.00 -25.27
C GLU A 165 -9.37 12.51 -25.02
N GLU A 166 -10.19 12.59 -26.06
CA GLU A 166 -11.57 13.07 -26.04
C GLU A 166 -12.49 12.18 -25.20
N MET A 167 -12.10 10.92 -24.97
CA MET A 167 -12.84 9.99 -24.11
C MET A 167 -12.73 10.36 -22.61
N TYR A 168 -11.79 11.23 -22.26
CA TYR A 168 -11.47 11.63 -20.90
C TYR A 168 -12.06 12.99 -20.57
N LYS A 169 -12.85 13.05 -19.51
CA LYS A 169 -13.44 14.31 -19.01
C LYS A 169 -12.40 15.31 -18.51
N THR A 170 -11.29 14.81 -17.98
CA THR A 170 -10.18 15.60 -17.46
C THR A 170 -8.89 15.05 -18.06
N GLN A 171 -8.11 15.89 -18.73
CA GLN A 171 -6.78 15.53 -19.19
C GLN A 171 -5.83 15.46 -17.99
N LEU A 172 -5.42 14.23 -17.64
CA LEU A 172 -4.69 13.91 -16.41
C LEU A 172 -3.56 14.89 -16.06
N PHE A 173 -2.75 15.28 -17.04
CA PHE A 173 -1.53 16.07 -16.83
C PHE A 173 -1.79 17.58 -16.80
N THR A 174 -2.66 18.08 -17.69
CA THR A 174 -2.75 19.50 -18.04
C THR A 174 -3.99 20.19 -17.48
N ASP A 175 -5.07 19.47 -17.23
CA ASP A 175 -6.31 20.06 -16.74
C ASP A 175 -6.33 20.23 -15.22
N THR A 176 -7.05 21.25 -14.76
CA THR A 176 -7.34 21.49 -13.35
C THR A 176 -8.18 20.34 -12.78
N ILE A 177 -7.66 19.64 -11.79
CA ILE A 177 -8.40 18.63 -11.03
C ILE A 177 -9.26 19.35 -9.98
N LYS A 178 -10.57 19.37 -10.19
CA LYS A 178 -11.52 20.18 -9.40
C LYS A 178 -11.76 19.62 -7.99
N LYS A 179 -11.97 18.30 -7.88
CA LYS A 179 -12.41 17.66 -6.63
C LYS A 179 -11.22 17.39 -5.69
N PRO A 180 -11.29 17.75 -4.40
CA PRO A 180 -10.22 17.48 -3.42
C PRO A 180 -9.81 16.01 -3.34
N GLU A 181 -10.78 15.09 -3.33
CA GLU A 181 -10.54 13.65 -3.25
C GLU A 181 -9.79 13.10 -4.47
N ASP A 182 -10.11 13.60 -5.67
CA ASP A 182 -9.44 13.22 -6.92
C ASP A 182 -8.00 13.73 -6.93
N LYS A 183 -7.77 14.97 -6.44
CA LYS A 183 -6.43 15.54 -6.27
C LYS A 183 -5.56 14.66 -5.35
N VAL A 184 -6.09 14.33 -4.17
CA VAL A 184 -5.38 13.49 -3.20
C VAL A 184 -5.07 12.12 -3.79
N MET A 185 -6.00 11.53 -4.55
CA MET A 185 -5.79 10.23 -5.18
C MET A 185 -4.66 10.28 -6.22
N VAL A 186 -4.73 11.24 -7.15
CA VAL A 186 -3.72 11.41 -8.21
C VAL A 186 -2.35 11.72 -7.59
N GLU A 187 -2.29 12.64 -6.62
CA GLU A 187 -1.05 12.98 -5.93
C GLU A 187 -0.47 11.78 -5.18
N SER A 188 -1.30 11.02 -4.45
CA SER A 188 -0.88 9.81 -3.74
C SER A 188 -0.36 8.75 -4.70
N TYR A 189 -1.02 8.55 -5.84
CA TYR A 189 -0.57 7.62 -6.87
C TYR A 189 0.83 7.97 -7.37
N ILE A 190 1.08 9.24 -7.67
CA ILE A 190 2.37 9.68 -8.23
C ILE A 190 3.49 9.61 -7.18
N LYS A 191 3.23 10.02 -5.94
CA LYS A 191 4.18 9.83 -4.82
C LYS A 191 4.50 8.36 -4.61
N HIS A 192 3.50 7.49 -4.71
CA HIS A 192 3.69 6.05 -4.59
C HIS A 192 4.53 5.50 -5.75
N ALA A 193 4.30 5.95 -6.99
CA ALA A 193 5.12 5.56 -8.14
C ALA A 193 6.60 6.00 -7.99
N GLN A 194 6.83 7.24 -7.54
CA GLN A 194 8.18 7.79 -7.26
C GLN A 194 8.91 6.97 -6.19
N LEU A 195 8.21 6.63 -5.11
CA LEU A 195 8.73 5.71 -4.09
C LEU A 195 9.10 4.36 -4.70
N LEU A 196 8.17 3.73 -5.41
CA LEU A 196 8.33 2.36 -5.90
C LEU A 196 9.46 2.21 -6.90
N GLU A 197 9.77 3.22 -7.71
CA GLU A 197 10.83 3.14 -8.72
C GLU A 197 12.18 2.73 -8.10
N ASN A 198 12.55 3.36 -6.98
CA ASN A 198 13.87 3.22 -6.38
C ASN A 198 13.85 2.57 -4.98
N ILE A 199 12.68 2.15 -4.48
CA ILE A 199 12.56 1.52 -3.16
C ILE A 199 13.48 0.29 -3.06
N ASP A 200 14.28 0.21 -2.01
CA ASP A 200 15.11 -0.97 -1.77
C ASP A 200 14.25 -2.17 -1.29
N SER A 201 14.81 -3.39 -1.33
CA SER A 201 14.04 -4.57 -0.94
C SER A 201 13.62 -4.53 0.53
N PHE A 202 14.50 -4.02 1.40
CA PHE A 202 14.24 -3.95 2.83
C PHE A 202 13.11 -2.95 3.12
N GLU A 203 13.20 -1.73 2.59
CA GLU A 203 12.18 -0.70 2.72
C GLU A 203 10.83 -1.19 2.16
N PHE A 204 10.84 -1.88 1.01
CA PHE A 204 9.61 -2.42 0.41
C PHE A 204 8.90 -3.42 1.34
N PHE A 205 9.61 -4.41 1.89
CA PHE A 205 8.98 -5.41 2.75
C PHE A 205 8.64 -4.87 4.15
N GLN A 206 9.40 -3.90 4.67
CA GLN A 206 9.05 -3.19 5.90
C GLN A 206 7.74 -2.41 5.71
N ARG A 207 7.62 -1.68 4.59
CA ARG A 207 6.47 -0.83 4.30
C ARG A 207 5.22 -1.63 3.91
N PHE A 208 5.40 -2.76 3.22
CA PHE A 208 4.31 -3.56 2.66
C PHE A 208 4.30 -4.97 3.25
N GLY A 209 4.14 -5.07 4.58
CA GLY A 209 4.08 -6.35 5.29
C GLY A 209 2.94 -7.27 4.83
N GLU A 210 1.92 -6.75 4.15
CA GLU A 210 0.84 -7.52 3.51
C GLU A 210 1.35 -8.52 2.48
N VAL A 211 2.53 -8.29 1.89
CA VAL A 211 3.17 -9.22 0.95
C VAL A 211 3.36 -10.61 1.57
N ASN A 212 3.57 -10.72 2.89
CA ASN A 212 3.68 -12.00 3.59
C ASN A 212 2.41 -12.86 3.46
N ARG A 213 1.23 -12.23 3.38
CA ARG A 213 -0.05 -12.93 3.18
C ARG A 213 -0.23 -13.40 1.73
N ILE A 214 0.57 -12.89 0.81
CA ILE A 214 0.48 -13.16 -0.62
C ILE A 214 1.41 -14.30 -0.99
N VAL A 215 2.68 -14.23 -0.56
CA VAL A 215 3.73 -15.18 -0.95
C VAL A 215 3.39 -16.64 -0.61
N SER A 216 2.65 -16.86 0.48
CA SER A 216 2.19 -18.19 0.91
C SER A 216 1.10 -18.81 0.03
N ASN A 217 0.47 -18.01 -0.84
CA ASN A 217 -0.64 -18.44 -1.70
C ASN A 217 -0.26 -18.42 -3.19
N LEU A 218 1.02 -18.20 -3.49
CA LEU A 218 1.58 -18.29 -4.83
C LEU A 218 2.33 -19.61 -4.88
N ASN A 219 1.99 -20.48 -5.83
CA ASN A 219 2.52 -21.85 -5.96
C ASN A 219 4.02 -21.88 -6.33
N MET A 220 4.88 -21.33 -5.47
CA MET A 220 6.33 -21.18 -5.61
C MET A 220 6.96 -20.86 -4.24
N LYS A 221 8.30 -20.90 -4.15
CA LYS A 221 9.01 -20.53 -2.91
C LYS A 221 8.73 -19.08 -2.53
N SER A 222 8.49 -18.83 -1.23
CA SER A 222 8.15 -17.49 -0.72
C SER A 222 9.20 -16.42 -1.05
N SER A 223 10.50 -16.77 -1.01
CA SER A 223 11.59 -15.86 -1.39
C SER A 223 11.52 -15.43 -2.86
N ILE A 224 11.27 -16.38 -3.76
CA ILE A 224 11.10 -16.12 -5.19
C ILE A 224 9.84 -15.28 -5.45
N ALA A 225 8.75 -15.59 -4.76
CA ALA A 225 7.51 -14.81 -4.85
C ALA A 225 7.72 -13.36 -4.40
N ALA A 226 8.38 -13.17 -3.25
CA ALA A 226 8.68 -11.85 -2.70
C ALA A 226 9.53 -11.03 -3.68
N GLU A 227 10.60 -11.61 -4.23
CA GLU A 227 11.45 -10.95 -5.21
C GLU A 227 10.68 -10.55 -6.48
N LYS A 228 9.82 -11.44 -7.00
CA LYS A 228 8.99 -11.12 -8.17
C LYS A 228 7.98 -10.02 -7.89
N ILE A 229 7.39 -9.98 -6.70
CA ILE A 229 6.46 -8.91 -6.28
C ILE A 229 7.22 -7.57 -6.21
N LEU A 230 8.40 -7.52 -5.61
CA LEU A 230 9.24 -6.32 -5.60
C LEU A 230 9.57 -5.85 -7.02
N LYS A 231 10.04 -6.76 -7.89
CA LYS A 231 10.36 -6.44 -9.29
C LYS A 231 9.15 -5.92 -10.06
N LEU A 232 7.97 -6.47 -9.81
CA LEU A 232 6.72 -6.00 -10.41
C LEU A 232 6.40 -4.55 -9.99
N HIS A 233 6.51 -4.22 -8.70
CA HIS A 233 6.19 -2.89 -8.20
C HIS A 233 7.24 -1.85 -8.60
N ARG A 234 8.54 -2.20 -8.58
CA ARG A 234 9.60 -1.34 -9.14
C ARG A 234 9.39 -1.04 -10.62
N ARG A 235 9.05 -2.06 -11.40
CA ARG A 235 8.75 -1.89 -12.83
C ARG A 235 7.55 -0.96 -13.04
N HIS A 236 6.50 -1.08 -12.24
CA HIS A 236 5.36 -0.17 -12.28
C HIS A 236 5.75 1.29 -11.94
N GLY A 237 6.54 1.48 -10.88
CA GLY A 237 7.07 2.79 -10.51
C GLY A 237 7.87 3.43 -11.65
N SER A 238 8.85 2.71 -12.18
CA SER A 238 9.68 3.17 -13.31
C SER A 238 8.86 3.49 -14.56
N GLN A 239 7.86 2.67 -14.90
CA GLN A 239 6.95 2.93 -16.02
C GLN A 239 6.19 4.24 -15.84
N ALA A 240 5.68 4.52 -14.64
CA ALA A 240 4.97 5.75 -14.33
C ALA A 240 5.90 6.98 -14.37
N ILE A 241 7.09 6.88 -13.77
CA ILE A 241 8.07 7.98 -13.78
C ILE A 241 8.51 8.31 -15.21
N LYS A 242 8.71 7.31 -16.06
CA LYS A 242 9.07 7.53 -17.46
C LYS A 242 8.01 8.33 -18.22
N VAL A 243 6.73 8.07 -17.95
CA VAL A 243 5.64 8.84 -18.54
C VAL A 243 5.64 10.27 -18.00
N ILE A 244 5.85 10.46 -16.70
CA ILE A 244 5.95 11.80 -16.11
C ILE A 244 7.07 12.62 -16.76
N GLU A 245 8.28 12.06 -16.89
CA GLU A 245 9.39 12.72 -17.59
C GLU A 245 9.01 13.12 -19.01
N THR A 246 8.34 12.22 -19.73
CA THR A 246 7.89 12.46 -21.11
C THR A 246 6.86 13.57 -21.18
N GLN A 247 5.93 13.61 -20.24
CA GLN A 247 4.90 14.65 -20.18
C GLN A 247 5.46 16.01 -19.76
N ILE A 248 6.44 16.07 -18.88
CA ILE A 248 7.16 17.32 -18.56
C ILE A 248 7.83 17.87 -19.83
N LYS A 249 8.54 17.01 -20.58
CA LYS A 249 9.17 17.40 -21.85
C LYS A 249 8.15 17.84 -22.90
N LYS A 250 7.05 17.10 -23.05
CA LYS A 250 5.98 17.41 -24.01
C LYS A 250 5.31 18.76 -23.73
N ASN A 251 5.26 19.18 -22.47
CA ASN A 251 4.61 20.41 -22.02
C ASN A 251 5.63 21.49 -21.59
N ALA A 252 6.88 21.42 -22.08
CA ALA A 252 7.94 22.34 -21.66
C ALA A 252 7.64 23.81 -21.99
N ASP A 253 6.88 24.06 -23.05
CA ASP A 253 6.44 25.38 -23.50
C ASP A 253 5.53 26.07 -22.47
N ILE A 254 4.45 25.41 -22.05
CA ILE A 254 3.51 25.97 -21.05
C ILE A 254 4.16 26.06 -19.67
N ILE A 255 5.14 25.19 -19.38
CA ILE A 255 5.93 25.25 -18.14
C ILE A 255 6.83 26.48 -18.15
N ALA A 256 7.57 26.71 -19.24
CA ALA A 256 8.48 27.86 -19.37
C ALA A 256 7.74 29.20 -19.29
N ARG A 257 6.52 29.27 -19.84
CA ARG A 257 5.66 30.46 -19.79
C ARG A 257 4.87 30.62 -18.50
N LYS A 258 4.98 29.67 -17.55
CA LYS A 258 4.17 29.64 -16.31
C LYS A 258 2.65 29.61 -16.57
N GLU A 259 2.24 28.99 -17.68
CA GLU A 259 0.85 28.83 -18.12
C GLU A 259 0.23 27.51 -17.64
N VAL A 260 0.93 26.76 -16.78
CA VAL A 260 0.44 25.50 -16.21
C VAL A 260 -0.78 25.76 -15.33
N LYS A 261 -1.92 25.13 -15.65
CA LYS A 261 -3.18 25.32 -14.93
C LYS A 261 -3.05 24.95 -13.45
N GLN A 262 -3.69 25.74 -12.59
CA GLN A 262 -3.72 25.46 -11.15
C GLN A 262 -4.39 24.11 -10.85
N ASN A 263 -3.85 23.38 -9.88
CA ASN A 263 -4.28 22.04 -9.48
C ASN A 263 -4.26 21.00 -10.61
N SER A 264 -3.49 21.23 -11.68
CA SER A 264 -3.14 20.18 -12.63
C SER A 264 -2.06 19.27 -12.05
N LEU A 265 -1.97 18.03 -12.54
CA LEU A 265 -0.91 17.13 -12.09
C LEU A 265 0.49 17.68 -12.42
N LEU A 266 0.67 18.32 -13.59
CA LEU A 266 1.95 18.98 -13.92
C LEU A 266 2.31 20.03 -12.88
N GLN A 267 1.37 20.89 -12.46
CA GLN A 267 1.65 21.86 -11.40
C GLN A 267 2.02 21.18 -10.08
N MET A 268 1.30 20.12 -9.69
CA MET A 268 1.59 19.37 -8.46
C MET A 268 3.00 18.79 -8.47
N ILE A 269 3.46 18.25 -9.60
CA ILE A 269 4.81 17.71 -9.76
C ILE A 269 5.86 18.82 -9.67
N LEU A 270 5.66 19.94 -10.36
CA LEU A 270 6.61 21.07 -10.35
C LEU A 270 6.74 21.72 -8.97
N ASN A 271 5.65 21.80 -8.22
CA ASN A 271 5.66 22.36 -6.87
C ASN A 271 6.37 21.45 -5.84
N GLN A 272 6.56 20.17 -6.14
CA GLN A 272 7.34 19.27 -5.28
C GLN A 272 8.84 19.59 -5.33
N SER A 273 9.34 20.10 -6.46
CA SER A 273 10.76 20.40 -6.69
C SER A 273 11.31 21.57 -5.85
N GLY A 274 10.45 22.35 -5.19
CA GLY A 274 10.84 23.42 -4.25
C GLY A 274 11.08 22.97 -2.80
N LYS A 275 10.81 21.71 -2.47
CA LYS A 275 11.07 21.13 -1.14
C LYS A 275 12.17 20.07 -1.22
N ASN A 276 13.34 20.46 -1.73
CA ASN A 276 14.59 19.72 -1.51
C ASN A 276 15.06 19.88 -0.06
N ASN A 277 14.26 19.38 0.88
CA ASN A 277 14.84 18.85 2.11
C ASN A 277 14.98 17.36 1.88
N LYS A 278 16.17 16.83 2.18
CA LYS A 278 16.41 15.41 2.47
C LYS A 278 15.63 15.00 3.73
N ASN A 279 14.32 15.20 3.72
CA ASN A 279 13.42 14.68 4.72
C ASN A 279 13.02 13.31 4.21
N HIS A 280 13.66 12.29 4.80
CA HIS A 280 13.05 10.97 4.92
C HIS A 280 11.55 11.15 5.25
N PRO A 281 10.66 10.35 4.65
CA PRO A 281 9.22 10.50 4.88
C PRO A 281 8.93 10.55 6.38
N LEU A 282 8.09 11.51 6.78
CA LEU A 282 7.57 11.75 8.14
C LEU A 282 6.73 10.58 8.71
N SER A 283 6.86 9.36 8.17
CA SER A 283 6.01 8.19 8.44
C SER A 283 6.46 7.35 9.64
N HIS A 284 7.18 7.96 10.59
CA HIS A 284 7.66 7.29 11.82
C HIS A 284 7.19 7.99 13.09
N GLN A 285 6.18 8.86 13.01
CA GLN A 285 5.68 9.59 14.18
C GLN A 285 4.28 9.09 14.53
N PHE A 286 4.05 8.83 15.81
CA PHE A 286 2.71 8.62 16.32
C PHE A 286 1.92 9.94 16.12
N PRO A 287 0.69 9.92 15.55
CA PRO A 287 -0.13 11.12 15.46
C PRO A 287 -0.68 11.45 16.85
N ILE A 288 -0.05 12.41 17.51
CA ILE A 288 -0.37 12.81 18.88
C ILE A 288 -1.30 14.02 18.87
N PRO A 289 -2.44 14.00 19.58
CA PRO A 289 -3.30 15.18 19.78
C PRO A 289 -2.54 16.33 20.45
N GLU A 290 -2.93 17.58 20.16
CA GLU A 290 -2.17 18.81 20.49
C GLU A 290 -1.87 19.06 22.00
N ASP A 291 -2.40 18.28 22.93
CA ASP A 291 -2.18 18.46 24.38
C ASP A 291 -1.62 17.23 25.11
N THR A 292 -1.09 16.25 24.37
CA THR A 292 -0.67 14.98 24.99
C THR A 292 0.56 15.16 25.87
N GLN A 293 0.50 14.63 27.08
CA GLN A 293 1.61 14.59 28.03
C GLN A 293 2.21 13.18 28.14
N TRP A 294 3.39 13.06 28.75
CA TRP A 294 4.06 11.76 28.90
C TRP A 294 3.23 10.74 29.69
N ASN A 295 2.41 11.17 30.65
CA ASN A 295 1.54 10.32 31.44
C ASN A 295 0.39 9.67 30.63
N ASP A 296 0.04 10.25 29.47
CA ASP A 296 -0.99 9.74 28.56
C ASP A 296 -0.47 8.61 27.66
N ILE A 297 0.86 8.42 27.63
CA ILE A 297 1.53 7.44 26.77
C ILE A 297 1.68 6.11 27.52
N PHE A 298 1.21 5.04 26.89
CA PHE A 298 1.46 3.66 27.30
C PHE A 298 2.20 2.90 26.21
N ILE A 299 3.34 2.31 26.54
CA ILE A 299 4.15 1.50 25.64
C ILE A 299 4.15 0.05 26.14
N GLU A 300 3.73 -0.91 25.30
CA GLU A 300 3.76 -2.34 25.57
C GLU A 300 4.72 -3.03 24.61
N ILE A 301 5.83 -3.56 25.11
CA ILE A 301 6.76 -4.37 24.31
C ILE A 301 6.23 -5.80 24.28
N PHE A 302 5.85 -6.29 23.09
CA PHE A 302 5.19 -7.61 22.95
C PHE A 302 6.00 -8.59 22.09
N SER A 303 7.11 -8.14 21.48
CA SER A 303 8.05 -9.01 20.77
C SER A 303 9.48 -8.47 20.92
N LYS A 304 10.47 -9.18 20.35
CA LYS A 304 11.89 -8.82 20.45
C LYS A 304 12.20 -7.41 19.93
N ASP A 305 11.46 -6.94 18.94
CA ASP A 305 11.75 -5.72 18.18
C ASP A 305 10.50 -4.87 17.89
N SER A 306 9.38 -5.12 18.58
CA SER A 306 8.13 -4.39 18.34
C SER A 306 7.38 -4.04 19.62
N ALA A 307 6.77 -2.86 19.62
CA ALA A 307 5.94 -2.34 20.69
C ALA A 307 4.58 -1.85 20.19
N LYS A 308 3.56 -1.97 21.03
CA LYS A 308 2.28 -1.28 20.88
C LYS A 308 2.34 0.01 21.67
N ILE A 309 1.86 1.08 21.05
CA ILE A 309 1.78 2.40 21.65
C ILE A 309 0.31 2.76 21.76
N LYS A 310 -0.11 3.11 22.97
CA LYS A 310 -1.46 3.55 23.29
C LYS A 310 -1.41 4.97 23.82
N VAL A 311 -2.17 5.85 23.18
CA VAL A 311 -2.35 7.26 23.57
C VAL A 311 -3.83 7.59 23.42
N ASN A 312 -4.48 8.05 24.48
CA ASN A 312 -5.87 8.51 24.47
C ASN A 312 -6.85 7.57 23.72
N GLY A 313 -6.73 6.27 23.97
CA GLY A 313 -7.59 5.23 23.39
C GLY A 313 -7.20 4.74 21.98
N LYS A 314 -6.31 5.42 21.26
CA LYS A 314 -5.74 4.94 20.00
C LYS A 314 -4.60 3.97 20.27
N VAL A 315 -4.56 2.87 19.52
CA VAL A 315 -3.50 1.85 19.62
C VAL A 315 -2.87 1.65 18.24
N LEU A 316 -1.55 1.81 18.16
CA LEU A 316 -0.76 1.56 16.96
C LEU A 316 0.45 0.68 17.31
N THR A 317 0.94 -0.08 16.34
CA THR A 317 2.10 -0.96 16.50
C THR A 317 3.28 -0.40 15.72
N PHE A 318 4.45 -0.39 16.34
CA PHE A 318 5.70 0.07 15.75
C PHE A 318 6.81 -0.94 16.01
N THR A 319 7.73 -1.10 15.05
CA THR A 319 9.00 -1.76 15.31
C THR A 319 9.95 -0.80 16.05
N ALA A 320 10.97 -1.33 16.70
CA ALA A 320 12.05 -0.57 17.31
C ALA A 320 12.71 0.38 16.29
N ILE A 321 12.81 -0.06 15.04
CA ILE A 321 13.35 0.73 13.94
C ILE A 321 12.42 1.91 13.61
N ASP A 322 11.10 1.67 13.55
CA ASP A 322 10.12 2.75 13.34
C ASP A 322 10.18 3.77 14.47
N MET A 323 10.49 3.33 15.70
CA MET A 323 10.66 4.20 16.86
C MET A 323 12.01 4.94 16.92
N GLY A 324 12.88 4.77 15.92
CA GLY A 324 14.18 5.43 15.84
C GLY A 324 15.33 4.70 16.53
N PHE A 325 15.12 3.45 16.95
CA PHE A 325 16.14 2.63 17.63
C PHE A 325 17.01 1.81 16.66
N ARG A 326 17.41 2.34 15.51
CA ARG A 326 18.24 1.59 14.54
C ARG A 326 19.73 1.61 14.92
N ASP A 327 20.43 0.47 14.89
CA ASP A 327 21.91 0.43 14.92
C ASP A 327 22.49 0.47 13.50
N ARG A 328 22.93 1.66 13.07
CA ARG A 328 23.50 1.88 11.73
C ARG A 328 24.75 1.05 11.44
N ARG A 329 25.40 0.46 12.45
CA ARG A 329 26.63 -0.35 12.30
C ARG A 329 26.35 -1.84 12.15
N LYS A 330 25.18 -2.33 12.56
CA LYS A 330 24.83 -3.76 12.58
C LYS A 330 23.61 -4.10 11.71
N GLY A 331 23.19 -3.19 10.83
CA GLY A 331 22.03 -3.40 9.95
C GLY A 331 20.70 -3.32 10.71
N ASP A 332 19.84 -4.33 10.54
CA ASP A 332 18.43 -4.35 10.95
C ASP A 332 18.18 -4.78 12.41
N LEU A 333 19.17 -4.58 13.28
CA LEU A 333 19.03 -4.86 14.71
C LEU A 333 18.71 -3.57 15.48
N PRO A 334 17.82 -3.65 16.49
CA PRO A 334 17.64 -2.56 17.42
C PRO A 334 18.98 -2.17 18.08
N ASN A 335 19.20 -0.88 18.27
CA ASN A 335 20.37 -0.37 18.95
C ASN A 335 20.28 -0.61 20.46
N LYS A 336 21.38 -0.34 21.16
CA LYS A 336 21.44 -0.50 22.62
C LYS A 336 20.42 0.37 23.39
N GLN A 337 19.85 1.41 22.78
CA GLN A 337 18.79 2.21 23.41
C GLN A 337 17.44 1.48 23.39
N TRP A 338 17.18 0.61 22.42
CA TRP A 338 16.05 -0.31 22.48
C TRP A 338 16.21 -1.30 23.63
N ASP A 339 17.38 -1.91 23.77
CA ASP A 339 17.67 -2.82 24.89
C ASP A 339 17.49 -2.10 26.24
N LEU A 340 17.87 -0.82 26.31
CA LEU A 340 17.67 0.01 27.50
C LEU A 340 16.19 0.29 27.77
N LEU A 341 15.39 0.59 26.74
CA LEU A 341 13.94 0.76 26.87
C LEU A 341 13.27 -0.55 27.33
N VAL A 342 13.72 -1.69 26.81
CA VAL A 342 13.31 -3.02 27.26
C VAL A 342 13.62 -3.23 28.74
N SER A 343 14.81 -2.86 29.21
CA SER A 343 15.15 -2.96 30.65
C SER A 343 14.26 -2.08 31.53
N PHE A 344 13.85 -0.90 31.06
CA PHE A 344 12.81 -0.12 31.75
C PHE A 344 11.48 -0.87 31.78
N ALA A 345 11.10 -1.57 30.71
CA ALA A 345 9.84 -2.30 30.62
C ALA A 345 9.80 -3.55 31.53
N GLU A 346 10.95 -4.22 31.68
CA GLU A 346 11.14 -5.37 32.60
C GLU A 346 11.08 -4.95 34.08
N SER A 347 11.27 -3.66 34.38
CA SER A 347 11.30 -3.10 35.73
C SER A 347 10.21 -2.04 35.95
N ASP A 348 9.05 -2.20 35.31
CA ASP A 348 7.86 -1.34 35.46
C ASP A 348 8.14 0.16 35.36
N GLY A 349 9.03 0.55 34.45
CA GLY A 349 9.40 1.95 34.19
C GLY A 349 10.45 2.54 35.13
N VAL A 350 11.06 1.72 35.99
CA VAL A 350 12.11 2.10 36.96
C VAL A 350 13.43 1.41 36.61
N LEU A 351 14.54 2.14 36.60
CA LEU A 351 15.87 1.57 36.38
C LEU A 351 16.81 1.99 37.52
N ASN A 352 17.19 1.04 38.37
CA ASN A 352 18.06 1.24 39.53
C ASN A 352 19.06 0.07 39.67
N TRP A 353 19.87 0.08 40.75
CA TRP A 353 20.91 -0.92 41.00
C TRP A 353 20.41 -2.36 41.17
N ASN A 354 19.11 -2.54 41.44
CA ASN A 354 18.47 -3.85 41.61
C ASN A 354 17.78 -4.35 40.32
N SER A 355 17.78 -3.57 39.24
CA SER A 355 17.20 -3.97 37.96
C SER A 355 18.03 -5.09 37.30
N PRO A 356 17.45 -5.96 36.45
CA PRO A 356 18.11 -7.15 35.87
C PRO A 356 19.39 -6.89 35.04
N ASN A 357 19.72 -5.63 34.72
CA ASN A 357 20.90 -5.24 33.96
C ASN A 357 21.40 -3.81 34.32
N PRO A 358 21.88 -3.58 35.55
CA PRO A 358 22.23 -2.23 36.02
C PRO A 358 23.47 -1.66 35.31
N LYS A 359 24.35 -2.54 34.80
CA LYS A 359 25.63 -2.19 34.16
C LYS A 359 25.53 -1.58 32.76
N ARG A 360 24.34 -1.51 32.13
CA ARG A 360 24.17 -1.00 30.76
C ARG A 360 23.80 0.49 30.66
N ALA A 361 23.35 1.13 31.74
CA ALA A 361 22.78 2.47 31.70
C ALA A 361 23.80 3.56 32.06
N ALA A 362 24.71 3.88 31.14
CA ALA A 362 25.51 5.10 31.25
C ALA A 362 24.61 6.35 31.13
N GLN A 363 24.94 7.44 31.82
CA GLN A 363 24.19 8.72 31.72
C GLN A 363 24.00 9.19 30.27
N LYS A 364 25.02 8.94 29.42
CA LYS A 364 25.00 9.23 27.98
C LYS A 364 23.97 8.38 27.20
N ASP A 365 23.73 7.15 27.64
CA ASP A 365 22.75 6.25 27.02
C ASP A 365 21.32 6.64 27.39
N ILE A 366 21.10 7.07 28.64
CA ILE A 366 19.83 7.67 29.08
C ILE A 366 19.55 8.96 28.31
N GLN A 367 20.55 9.82 28.12
CA GLN A 367 20.40 11.05 27.32
C GLN A 367 20.02 10.74 25.87
N THR A 368 20.63 9.71 25.28
CA THR A 368 20.33 9.27 23.92
C THR A 368 18.91 8.70 23.81
N LEU A 369 18.49 7.88 24.78
CA LEU A 369 17.13 7.34 24.87
C LEU A 369 16.09 8.47 24.99
N LYS A 370 16.33 9.46 25.87
CA LYS A 370 15.47 10.65 26.01
C LYS A 370 15.24 11.35 24.67
N ARG A 371 16.32 11.58 23.91
CA ARG A 371 16.24 12.23 22.59
C ARG A 371 15.45 11.43 21.57
N ILE A 372 15.66 10.11 21.50
CA ILE A 372 14.93 9.23 20.57
C ILE A 372 13.43 9.30 20.84
N LEU A 373 13.02 9.16 22.12
CA LEU A 373 11.62 9.20 22.51
C LEU A 373 10.99 10.59 22.30
N CYS A 374 11.66 11.69 22.67
CA CYS A 374 11.18 13.04 22.38
C CYS A 374 10.95 13.27 20.87
N THR A 375 11.86 12.75 20.04
CA THR A 375 11.76 12.89 18.58
C THR A 375 10.58 12.08 18.03
N PHE A 376 10.40 10.86 18.50
CA PHE A 376 9.34 9.97 18.06
C PHE A 376 7.94 10.47 18.47
N PHE A 377 7.82 10.93 19.72
CA PHE A 377 6.57 11.46 20.27
C PHE A 377 6.41 12.98 20.08
N GLN A 378 7.33 13.68 19.42
CA GLN A 378 7.22 15.14 19.21
C GLN A 378 6.99 15.95 20.50
N LEU A 379 7.43 15.43 21.66
CA LEU A 379 7.30 16.10 22.96
C LEU A 379 8.64 16.75 23.34
N THR A 380 8.60 18.02 23.71
CA THR A 380 9.77 18.80 24.11
C THR A 380 10.24 18.48 25.53
N GLU A 381 9.32 18.06 26.40
CA GLU A 381 9.66 17.63 27.75
C GLU A 381 10.46 16.32 27.76
N PRO A 382 11.44 16.15 28.68
CA PRO A 382 12.14 14.90 28.84
C PRO A 382 11.22 13.76 29.35
N PRO A 383 11.28 12.54 28.77
CA PRO A 383 10.41 11.40 29.09
C PRO A 383 10.77 10.67 30.39
N ILE A 384 11.92 10.95 30.97
CA ILE A 384 12.48 10.28 32.14
C ILE A 384 12.92 11.36 33.13
N HIS A 385 12.55 11.20 34.39
CA HIS A 385 12.94 12.10 35.48
C HIS A 385 14.47 12.24 35.60
N ARG A 386 14.92 13.24 36.38
CA ARG A 386 16.33 13.33 36.77
C ARG A 386 16.66 12.14 37.68
N TYR A 387 17.92 11.72 37.65
CA TYR A 387 18.39 10.63 38.50
C TYR A 387 18.16 10.95 39.97
N ASN A 388 17.62 10.01 40.73
CA ASN A 388 17.46 10.10 42.17
C ASN A 388 18.26 8.94 42.83
N PRO A 389 19.11 9.20 43.84
CA PRO A 389 19.87 8.15 44.52
C PRO A 389 19.02 7.05 45.18
N GLN A 390 17.79 7.35 45.58
CA GLN A 390 16.87 6.41 46.25
C GLN A 390 16.08 5.56 45.25
N THR A 391 15.66 6.13 44.12
CA THR A 391 14.73 5.47 43.18
C THR A 391 15.32 5.17 41.80
N GLY A 392 16.50 5.72 41.47
CA GLY A 392 17.15 5.58 40.17
C GLY A 392 16.55 6.47 39.08
N TYR A 393 16.49 5.98 37.85
CA TYR A 393 15.78 6.63 36.74
C TYR A 393 14.34 6.15 36.68
N VAL A 394 13.38 7.06 36.57
CA VAL A 394 11.95 6.75 36.49
C VAL A 394 11.34 7.39 35.24
N THR A 395 10.60 6.61 34.47
CA THR A 395 9.86 7.08 33.28
C THR A 395 8.65 7.93 33.68
N LYS A 396 8.31 8.95 32.88
CA LYS A 396 7.08 9.76 33.04
C LYS A 396 5.84 9.12 32.38
N PHE A 397 6.07 8.09 31.56
CA PHE A 397 5.06 7.37 30.80
C PHE A 397 4.92 5.95 31.35
N LYS A 398 3.82 5.27 31.01
CA LYS A 398 3.62 3.88 31.45
C LYS A 398 4.26 2.93 30.45
N LEU A 399 4.97 1.93 30.94
CA LEU A 399 5.72 0.99 30.13
C LEU A 399 5.55 -0.43 30.68
N LYS A 400 5.40 -1.42 29.80
CA LYS A 400 5.19 -2.82 30.19
C LYS A 400 5.91 -3.76 29.21
N ASP A 401 6.59 -4.76 29.75
CA ASP A 401 7.03 -5.92 28.97
C ASP A 401 5.95 -7.02 28.97
N SER A 402 5.60 -7.53 27.79
CA SER A 402 4.65 -8.62 27.59
C SER A 402 5.17 -9.64 26.57
N ARG A 403 6.48 -9.64 26.29
CA ARG A 403 7.15 -10.60 25.39
C ARG A 403 7.04 -12.04 25.90
N TYR A 404 7.07 -12.20 27.21
CA TYR A 404 6.86 -13.47 27.89
C TYR A 404 5.58 -13.29 28.68
N GLY A 405 4.50 -13.95 28.26
CA GLY A 405 3.20 -13.87 28.95
C GLY A 405 3.39 -14.14 30.44
N LYS A 406 2.64 -13.45 31.31
CA LYS A 406 2.61 -13.79 32.73
C LYS A 406 2.27 -15.29 32.83
N SER A 407 3.17 -16.09 33.40
CA SER A 407 2.79 -17.40 33.96
C SER A 407 1.69 -17.23 35.00
#